data_AF-A0A972WW35-F1
#
_entry.id   AF-A0A972WW35-F1
#
_cell.length_a   1.000
_cell.length_b   1.000
_cell.length_c   1.000
_cell.angle_alpha   90.00
_cell.angle_beta   90.00
_cell.angle_gamma   90.00
#
_symmetry.space_group_name_H-M   'P 1'
#
loop_
_entity.id
_entity.type
_entity.pdbx_description
1 polymer ?
#
loop_
_entity_poly.entity_id
_entity_poly.type
_entity_poly.pdbx_seq_one_letter_code
_entity_poly.pdbx_strand_id
1 'polypeptide(L)'
;MGGKAVANGDDISTWAGAERLINTAVETFGDLHAVVNNAGILRDRMLANMSEEEWDAVIKVHLKGTFAPSRFAAAYWRDQSKAGKPVDGRIINTSSVSGIYGNVGQTNYGAAKAGIAAFTTIASLELGRYGVTVNAVAPVALTRMTENLGPAPETDQEREHRSPKWIAPIVTWLASSESAGITGRVFEASGDVLAIAEGWHRGPTSKPVEDPTKLGPIVEEMMAKARLNAGMDGRDGSWPQPQKS
;
A
#
# COMPACT_ATOMS: atom_id res chain seq x y z
N MET A 1 22.83 -2.47 18.77
CA MET A 1 21.44 -1.99 18.84
C MET A 1 20.97 -2.10 20.28
N GLY A 2 20.29 -1.08 20.79
CA GLY A 2 19.65 -1.05 22.11
C GLY A 2 18.55 0.00 22.06
N GLY A 3 17.29 -0.43 22.15
CA GLY A 3 16.11 0.44 22.09
C GLY A 3 15.11 -0.01 23.15
N LYS A 4 14.24 0.92 23.57
CA LYS A 4 13.11 0.59 24.45
C LYS A 4 11.89 0.31 23.57
N ALA A 5 11.14 -0.73 23.90
CA ALA A 5 9.92 -1.10 23.20
C ALA A 5 8.80 -1.35 24.22
N VAL A 6 7.56 -1.08 23.81
CA VAL A 6 6.36 -1.40 24.56
C VAL A 6 5.39 -2.12 23.62
N ALA A 7 4.70 -3.14 24.14
CA ALA A 7 3.69 -3.86 23.39
C ALA A 7 2.33 -3.18 23.54
N ASN A 8 1.60 -3.06 22.42
CA ASN A 8 0.18 -2.71 22.40
C ASN A 8 -0.55 -3.81 21.61
N GLY A 9 -1.60 -4.38 22.20
CA GLY A 9 -2.37 -5.48 21.62
C GLY A 9 -3.75 -5.07 21.10
N ASP A 10 -4.02 -3.78 20.98
CA ASP A 10 -5.30 -3.26 20.54
C ASP A 10 -5.56 -3.57 19.05
N ASP A 11 -6.84 -3.81 18.71
CA ASP A 11 -7.26 -4.03 17.32
C ASP A 11 -7.25 -2.70 16.55
N ILE A 12 -6.25 -2.53 15.69
CA ILE A 12 -6.07 -1.36 14.80
C ILE A 12 -7.22 -1.12 13.83
N SER A 13 -8.08 -2.12 13.60
CA SER A 13 -9.26 -2.00 12.73
C SER A 13 -10.47 -1.43 13.47
N THR A 14 -10.35 -1.23 14.79
CA THR A 14 -11.28 -0.47 15.62
C THR A 14 -10.80 0.96 15.79
N TRP A 15 -11.74 1.90 15.94
CA TRP A 15 -11.40 3.31 16.13
C TRP A 15 -10.66 3.55 17.45
N ALA A 16 -11.15 2.95 18.54
CA ALA A 16 -10.53 3.05 19.85
C ALA A 16 -9.14 2.40 19.88
N GLY A 17 -8.96 1.22 19.26
CA GLY A 17 -7.66 0.55 19.23
C GLY A 17 -6.61 1.34 18.45
N ALA A 18 -6.99 1.93 17.32
CA ALA A 18 -6.11 2.82 16.58
C ALA A 18 -5.70 4.08 17.38
N GLU A 19 -6.63 4.69 18.12
CA GLU A 19 -6.32 5.82 19.01
C GLU A 19 -5.35 5.41 20.13
N ARG A 20 -5.64 4.28 20.79
CA ARG A 20 -4.81 3.75 21.87
C ARG A 20 -3.40 3.42 21.40
N LEU A 21 -3.23 2.91 20.17
CA LEU A 21 -1.91 2.68 19.58
C LEU A 21 -1.09 3.98 19.51
N ILE A 22 -1.67 5.06 18.97
CA ILE A 22 -0.99 6.36 18.86
C ILE A 22 -0.70 6.95 20.24
N ASN A 23 -1.67 6.92 21.15
CA ASN A 23 -1.49 7.42 22.51
C ASN A 23 -0.41 6.65 23.26
N THR A 24 -0.32 5.32 23.09
CA THR A 24 0.72 4.50 23.74
C THR A 24 2.11 4.98 23.35
N ALA A 25 2.34 5.32 22.07
CA ALA A 25 3.64 5.83 21.62
C ALA A 25 3.98 7.16 22.29
N VAL A 26 3.04 8.11 22.28
CA VAL A 26 3.23 9.45 22.86
C VAL A 26 3.39 9.39 24.38
N GLU A 27 2.54 8.63 25.08
CA GLU A 27 2.59 8.45 26.54
C GLU A 27 3.90 7.79 26.99
N THR A 28 4.40 6.82 26.23
CA THR A 28 5.58 6.03 26.62
C THR A 28 6.90 6.68 26.23
N PHE A 29 6.96 7.31 25.06
CA PHE A 29 8.21 7.81 24.47
C PHE A 29 8.25 9.34 24.36
N GLY A 30 7.14 10.02 24.66
CA GLY A 30 7.03 11.48 24.64
C GLY A 30 6.73 12.09 23.27
N ASP A 31 6.85 11.32 22.18
CA ASP A 31 6.58 11.79 20.83
C ASP A 31 6.27 10.64 19.86
N LEU A 32 5.77 10.98 18.67
CA LEU A 32 5.52 10.07 17.55
C LEU A 32 6.23 10.59 16.29
N HIS A 33 7.15 9.79 15.75
CA HIS A 33 7.92 10.17 14.55
C HIS A 33 7.47 9.40 13.30
N ALA A 34 7.08 8.13 13.45
CA ALA A 34 6.71 7.29 12.33
C ALA A 34 5.56 6.34 12.67
N VAL A 35 4.71 6.06 11.68
CA VAL A 35 3.67 5.03 11.71
C VAL A 35 3.89 4.08 10.54
N VAL A 36 4.00 2.79 10.82
CA VAL A 36 4.10 1.73 9.80
C VAL A 36 2.82 0.90 9.82
N ASN A 37 1.94 1.11 8.85
CA ASN A 37 0.69 0.37 8.72
C ASN A 37 0.91 -0.95 7.99
N ASN A 38 1.21 -2.02 8.74
CA ASN A 38 1.55 -3.33 8.19
C ASN A 38 0.51 -4.44 8.46
N ALA A 39 -0.39 -4.26 9.42
CA ALA A 39 -1.36 -5.30 9.82
C ALA A 39 -2.20 -5.81 8.62
N GLY A 40 -2.50 -7.11 8.60
CA GLY A 40 -3.11 -7.74 7.45
C GLY A 40 -3.56 -9.18 7.66
N ILE A 41 -4.53 -9.61 6.83
CA ILE A 41 -5.05 -10.98 6.75
C ILE A 41 -5.40 -11.32 5.30
N LEU A 42 -5.51 -12.61 4.97
CA LEU A 42 -5.99 -13.06 3.66
C LEU A 42 -7.28 -13.87 3.80
N ARG A 43 -8.20 -13.67 2.85
CA ARG A 43 -9.42 -14.45 2.65
C ARG A 43 -9.63 -14.57 1.14
N ASP A 44 -8.70 -15.29 0.51
CA ASP A 44 -8.63 -15.38 -0.94
C ASP A 44 -9.79 -16.25 -1.47
N ARG A 45 -10.49 -15.70 -2.45
CA ARG A 45 -11.63 -16.34 -3.09
C ARG A 45 -11.88 -15.72 -4.46
N MET A 46 -12.25 -16.55 -5.43
CA MET A 46 -12.81 -16.05 -6.68
C MET A 46 -14.04 -15.19 -6.38
N LEU A 47 -14.18 -14.05 -7.07
CA LEU A 47 -15.21 -13.04 -6.80
C LEU A 47 -16.62 -13.65 -6.62
N ALA A 48 -17.03 -14.54 -7.51
CA ALA A 48 -18.36 -15.16 -7.49
C ALA A 48 -18.60 -16.11 -6.30
N ASN A 49 -17.54 -16.54 -5.60
CA ASN A 49 -17.60 -17.46 -4.47
C ASN A 49 -17.29 -16.78 -3.12
N MET A 50 -17.01 -15.48 -3.13
CA MET A 50 -16.61 -14.71 -1.95
C MET A 50 -17.80 -14.40 -1.06
N SER A 51 -17.69 -14.70 0.23
CA SER A 51 -18.71 -14.30 1.20
C SER A 51 -18.55 -12.82 1.59
N GLU A 52 -19.62 -12.22 2.09
CA GLU A 52 -19.59 -10.85 2.63
C GLU A 52 -18.60 -10.73 3.80
N GLU A 53 -18.54 -11.74 4.68
CA GLU A 53 -17.63 -11.75 5.82
C GLU A 53 -16.15 -11.84 5.38
N GLU A 54 -15.85 -12.59 4.32
CA GLU A 54 -14.51 -12.65 3.73
C GLU A 54 -14.09 -11.30 3.14
N TRP A 55 -15.03 -10.60 2.49
CA TRP A 55 -14.81 -9.24 1.98
C TRP A 55 -14.59 -8.25 3.12
N ASP A 56 -15.54 -8.18 4.05
CA ASP A 56 -15.54 -7.21 5.16
C ASP A 56 -14.32 -7.37 6.06
N ALA A 57 -13.93 -8.59 6.38
CA ALA A 57 -12.76 -8.84 7.21
C ALA A 57 -11.48 -8.24 6.57
N VAL A 58 -11.29 -8.45 5.27
CA VAL A 58 -10.12 -7.94 4.54
C VAL A 58 -10.14 -6.42 4.43
N ILE A 59 -11.28 -5.82 4.07
CA ILE A 59 -11.42 -4.35 4.00
C ILE A 59 -11.21 -3.71 5.39
N LYS A 60 -11.81 -4.30 6.43
CA LYS A 60 -11.72 -3.81 7.81
C LYS A 60 -10.27 -3.83 8.31
N VAL A 61 -9.56 -4.94 8.17
CA VAL A 61 -8.18 -5.05 8.69
C VAL A 61 -7.20 -4.21 7.86
N HIS A 62 -7.30 -4.25 6.53
CA HIS A 62 -6.33 -3.57 5.70
C HIS A 62 -6.64 -2.09 5.52
N LEU A 63 -7.77 -1.76 4.89
CA LEU A 63 -8.03 -0.40 4.46
C LEU A 63 -8.42 0.48 5.66
N LYS A 64 -9.39 0.04 6.46
CA LYS A 64 -9.77 0.75 7.69
C LYS A 64 -8.64 0.71 8.73
N GLY A 65 -7.96 -0.42 8.86
CA GLY A 65 -6.79 -0.54 9.76
C GLY A 65 -5.55 0.26 9.34
N THR A 66 -5.46 0.71 8.08
CA THR A 66 -4.47 1.70 7.63
C THR A 66 -4.97 3.12 7.88
N PHE A 67 -6.23 3.38 7.56
CA PHE A 67 -6.84 4.70 7.73
C PHE A 67 -6.87 5.14 9.20
N ALA A 68 -7.31 4.27 10.11
CA ALA A 68 -7.57 4.67 11.49
C ALA A 68 -6.30 5.14 12.22
N PRO A 69 -5.19 4.37 12.28
CA PRO A 69 -3.95 4.84 12.92
C PRO A 69 -3.39 6.10 12.24
N SER A 70 -3.42 6.14 10.89
CA SER A 70 -2.96 7.30 10.12
C SER A 70 -3.75 8.56 10.46
N ARG A 71 -5.06 8.46 10.65
CA ARG A 71 -5.92 9.59 11.04
C ARG A 71 -5.52 10.15 12.39
N PHE A 72 -5.27 9.30 13.38
CA PHE A 72 -4.90 9.75 14.73
C PHE A 72 -3.48 10.35 14.76
N ALA A 73 -2.54 9.75 14.04
CA ALA A 73 -1.20 10.30 13.87
C ALA A 73 -1.21 11.66 13.15
N ALA A 74 -2.00 11.79 12.09
CA ALA A 74 -2.21 13.04 11.38
C ALA A 74 -2.79 14.14 12.29
N ALA A 75 -3.77 13.80 13.14
CA ALA A 75 -4.33 14.74 14.10
C ALA A 75 -3.27 15.19 15.12
N TYR A 76 -2.48 14.26 15.66
CA TYR A 76 -1.38 14.55 16.57
C TYR A 76 -0.37 15.53 15.94
N TRP A 77 0.15 15.22 14.75
CA TRP A 77 1.13 16.07 14.06
C TRP A 77 0.59 17.43 13.66
N ARG A 78 -0.67 17.50 13.19
CA ARG A 78 -1.34 18.78 12.93
C ARG A 78 -1.37 19.64 14.19
N ASP A 79 -1.68 19.05 15.34
CA ASP A 79 -1.80 19.80 16.60
C ASP A 79 -0.41 20.21 17.15
N GLN A 80 0.63 19.39 16.97
CA GLN A 80 2.02 19.80 17.23
C GLN A 80 2.44 20.98 16.34
N SER A 81 2.15 20.91 15.03
CA SER A 81 2.45 21.97 14.06
C SER A 81 1.74 23.28 14.42
N LYS A 82 0.45 23.23 14.80
CA LYS A 82 -0.32 24.40 15.27
C LYS A 82 0.26 25.02 16.54
N ALA A 83 0.85 24.20 17.41
CA ALA A 83 1.53 24.66 18.61
C ALA A 83 2.94 25.22 18.33
N GLY A 84 3.35 25.33 17.05
CA GLY A 84 4.66 25.86 16.65
C GLY A 84 5.82 24.89 16.87
N LYS A 85 5.54 23.61 17.15
CA LYS A 85 6.58 22.60 17.31
C LYS A 85 7.03 22.08 15.95
N PRO A 86 8.33 21.79 15.76
CA PRO A 86 8.80 21.15 14.55
C PRO A 86 8.18 19.75 14.43
N VAL A 87 7.75 19.39 13.22
CA VAL A 87 7.20 18.06 12.91
C VAL A 87 8.00 17.49 11.76
N ASP A 88 8.50 16.27 11.96
CA ASP A 88 9.18 15.45 10.96
C ASP A 88 8.52 14.06 10.92
N GLY A 89 7.24 14.02 10.57
CA GLY A 89 6.40 12.81 10.67
C GLY A 89 6.52 11.91 9.44
N ARG A 90 6.36 10.60 9.63
CA ARG A 90 6.41 9.59 8.56
C ARG A 90 5.24 8.62 8.64
N ILE A 91 4.54 8.41 7.54
CA ILE A 91 3.60 7.29 7.38
C ILE A 91 4.13 6.37 6.28
N ILE A 92 4.31 5.10 6.63
CA ILE A 92 4.67 4.05 5.68
C ILE A 92 3.53 3.03 5.67
N ASN A 93 2.80 2.97 4.57
CA ASN A 93 1.70 2.02 4.40
C ASN A 93 2.17 0.76 3.67
N THR A 94 1.49 -0.36 3.89
CA THR A 94 1.75 -1.59 3.10
C THR A 94 0.65 -1.77 2.04
N SER A 95 0.95 -1.41 0.79
CA SER A 95 0.17 -1.80 -0.40
C SER A 95 0.60 -3.21 -0.87
N SER A 96 0.42 -3.55 -2.14
CA SER A 96 0.83 -4.83 -2.73
C SER A 96 0.71 -4.79 -4.26
N VAL A 97 1.56 -5.55 -4.95
CA VAL A 97 1.41 -5.87 -6.39
C VAL A 97 0.01 -6.38 -6.74
N SER A 98 -0.66 -7.13 -5.85
CA SER A 98 -2.06 -7.55 -6.07
C SER A 98 -3.05 -6.39 -6.13
N GLY A 99 -2.73 -5.26 -5.48
CA GLY A 99 -3.56 -4.05 -5.52
C GLY A 99 -3.21 -3.12 -6.67
N ILE A 100 -1.94 -3.02 -7.04
CA ILE A 100 -1.49 -2.10 -8.10
C ILE A 100 -1.52 -2.72 -9.50
N TYR A 101 -1.31 -4.04 -9.62
CA TYR A 101 -1.29 -4.76 -10.90
C TYR A 101 -2.40 -5.82 -11.02
N GLY A 102 -2.97 -6.25 -9.90
CA GLY A 102 -4.09 -7.19 -9.86
C GLY A 102 -3.64 -8.65 -9.73
N ASN A 103 -4.38 -9.42 -8.92
CA ASN A 103 -4.15 -10.85 -8.74
C ASN A 103 -5.48 -11.61 -8.70
N VAL A 104 -5.55 -12.72 -9.45
CA VAL A 104 -6.77 -13.54 -9.56
C VAL A 104 -7.08 -14.19 -8.21
N GLY A 105 -8.35 -14.17 -7.80
CA GLY A 105 -8.79 -14.72 -6.51
C GLY A 105 -8.56 -13.78 -5.31
N GLN A 106 -8.09 -12.54 -5.55
CA GLN A 106 -7.81 -11.57 -4.49
C GLN A 106 -8.62 -10.28 -4.67
N THR A 107 -9.88 -10.33 -5.11
CA THR A 107 -10.65 -9.10 -5.38
C THR A 107 -10.82 -8.21 -4.13
N ASN A 108 -11.05 -8.80 -2.95
CA ASN A 108 -11.08 -8.08 -1.66
C ASN A 108 -9.71 -7.49 -1.30
N TYR A 109 -8.66 -8.30 -1.31
CA TYR A 109 -7.31 -7.90 -0.91
C TYR A 109 -6.72 -6.87 -1.88
N GLY A 110 -6.84 -7.12 -3.19
CA GLY A 110 -6.47 -6.19 -4.25
C GLY A 110 -7.19 -4.86 -4.10
N ALA A 111 -8.52 -4.86 -3.89
CA ALA A 111 -9.27 -3.63 -3.64
C ALA A 111 -8.77 -2.87 -2.40
N ALA A 112 -8.52 -3.57 -1.28
CA ALA A 112 -7.97 -2.94 -0.08
C ALA A 112 -6.58 -2.31 -0.34
N LYS A 113 -5.69 -3.03 -1.03
CA LYS A 113 -4.31 -2.59 -1.30
C LYS A 113 -4.24 -1.48 -2.35
N ALA A 114 -5.11 -1.49 -3.35
CA ALA A 114 -5.33 -0.38 -4.27
C ALA A 114 -5.84 0.86 -3.53
N GLY A 115 -6.83 0.68 -2.64
CA GLY A 115 -7.34 1.73 -1.77
C GLY A 115 -6.25 2.34 -0.88
N ILE A 116 -5.33 1.53 -0.36
CA ILE A 116 -4.17 1.99 0.41
C ILE A 116 -3.18 2.79 -0.46
N ALA A 117 -2.95 2.39 -1.72
CA ALA A 117 -2.09 3.15 -2.63
C ALA A 117 -2.67 4.53 -2.96
N ALA A 118 -3.99 4.59 -3.23
CA ALA A 118 -4.70 5.85 -3.43
C ALA A 118 -4.72 6.71 -2.15
N PHE A 119 -5.01 6.10 -1.00
CA PHE A 119 -4.95 6.74 0.32
C PHE A 119 -3.57 7.37 0.58
N THR A 120 -2.49 6.65 0.27
CA THR A 120 -1.12 7.13 0.42
C THR A 120 -0.90 8.42 -0.39
N THR A 121 -1.34 8.44 -1.64
CA THR A 121 -1.22 9.61 -2.51
C THR A 121 -1.98 10.80 -1.93
N ILE A 122 -3.24 10.62 -1.54
CA ILE A 122 -4.09 11.70 -1.03
C ILE A 122 -3.57 12.22 0.32
N ALA A 123 -3.27 11.33 1.26
CA ALA A 123 -2.74 11.69 2.57
C ALA A 123 -1.40 12.42 2.45
N SER A 124 -0.56 12.08 1.47
CA SER A 124 0.70 12.81 1.22
C SER A 124 0.46 14.30 0.91
N LEU A 125 -0.58 14.61 0.12
CA LEU A 125 -0.94 15.97 -0.27
C LEU A 125 -1.55 16.74 0.91
N GLU A 126 -2.37 16.06 1.71
CA GLU A 126 -3.04 16.67 2.87
C GLU A 126 -2.07 17.03 3.99
N LEU A 127 -1.12 16.13 4.28
CA LEU A 127 -0.27 16.20 5.46
C LEU A 127 1.09 16.86 5.22
N GLY A 128 1.51 17.04 3.96
CA GLY A 128 2.78 17.70 3.64
C GLY A 128 2.92 19.09 4.26
N ARG A 129 1.80 19.83 4.40
CA ARG A 129 1.76 21.15 5.05
C ARG A 129 2.14 21.13 6.54
N TYR A 130 2.13 19.96 7.18
CA TYR A 130 2.49 19.76 8.57
C TYR A 130 3.88 19.12 8.74
N GLY A 131 4.69 18.99 7.67
CA GLY A 131 5.99 18.32 7.76
C GLY A 131 5.90 16.79 7.83
N VAL A 132 4.85 16.21 7.26
CA VAL A 132 4.64 14.76 7.26
C VAL A 132 4.76 14.20 5.84
N THR A 133 5.53 13.13 5.66
CA THR A 133 5.55 12.37 4.41
C THR A 133 4.72 11.09 4.53
N VAL A 134 4.11 10.68 3.43
CA VAL A 134 3.27 9.47 3.37
C VAL A 134 3.66 8.67 2.14
N ASN A 135 4.20 7.47 2.34
CA ASN A 135 4.61 6.56 1.27
C ASN A 135 4.05 5.16 1.53
N ALA A 136 4.13 4.29 0.53
CA ALA A 136 3.76 2.89 0.65
C ALA A 136 4.87 1.97 0.15
N VAL A 137 4.89 0.75 0.66
CA VAL A 137 5.64 -0.38 0.11
C VAL A 137 4.69 -1.43 -0.43
N ALA A 138 5.04 -2.05 -1.56
CA ALA A 138 4.37 -3.18 -2.18
C ALA A 138 5.32 -4.39 -2.13
N PRO A 139 5.33 -5.14 -1.03
CA PRO A 139 6.30 -6.21 -0.82
C PRO A 139 5.97 -7.46 -1.64
N VAL A 140 7.02 -8.12 -2.13
CA VAL A 140 6.97 -9.53 -2.55
C VAL A 140 7.91 -10.32 -1.63
N ALA A 141 7.33 -11.00 -0.65
CA ALA A 141 8.08 -11.76 0.35
C ALA A 141 7.32 -13.00 0.80
N LEU A 142 8.06 -14.04 1.21
CA LEU A 142 7.55 -15.21 1.92
C LEU A 142 7.44 -14.85 3.41
N THR A 143 6.23 -14.90 3.91
CA THR A 143 5.89 -14.67 5.33
C THR A 143 4.85 -15.71 5.72
N ARG A 144 4.56 -15.85 7.02
CA ARG A 144 3.43 -16.68 7.49
C ARG A 144 2.10 -16.34 6.79
N MET A 145 1.93 -15.10 6.31
CA MET A 145 0.75 -14.68 5.56
C MET A 145 0.74 -15.20 4.11
N THR A 146 1.92 -15.38 3.49
CA THR A 146 2.06 -15.64 2.04
C THR A 146 2.62 -17.01 1.70
N GLU A 147 2.99 -17.82 2.71
CA GLU A 147 3.65 -19.12 2.53
C GLU A 147 2.83 -20.15 1.71
N ASN A 148 1.51 -19.99 1.67
CA ASN A 148 0.60 -20.90 0.96
C ASN A 148 0.05 -20.33 -0.36
N LEU A 149 0.53 -19.15 -0.81
CA LEU A 149 0.01 -18.47 -2.01
C LEU A 149 0.70 -18.89 -3.31
N GLY A 150 1.77 -19.67 -3.24
CA GLY A 150 2.55 -20.09 -4.40
C GLY A 150 3.45 -21.28 -4.05
N PRO A 151 4.29 -21.74 -5.00
CA PRO A 151 5.19 -22.85 -4.76
C PRO A 151 6.15 -22.53 -3.60
N ALA A 152 6.27 -23.50 -2.69
CA ALA A 152 7.22 -23.43 -1.59
C ALA A 152 8.65 -23.34 -2.15
N PRO A 153 9.55 -22.57 -1.52
CA PRO A 153 10.94 -22.49 -1.97
C PRO A 153 11.62 -23.84 -1.77
N GLU A 154 12.20 -24.35 -2.85
CA GLU A 154 12.89 -25.62 -2.86
C GLU A 154 14.35 -25.44 -2.43
N THR A 155 14.93 -24.25 -2.62
CA THR A 155 16.33 -23.95 -2.27
C THR A 155 16.47 -22.89 -1.16
N ASP A 156 17.61 -22.90 -0.47
CA ASP A 156 17.96 -21.83 0.49
C ASP A 156 18.09 -20.48 -0.19
N GLN A 157 18.57 -20.47 -1.44
CA GLN A 157 18.67 -19.25 -2.24
C GLN A 157 17.29 -18.65 -2.52
N GLU A 158 16.29 -19.46 -2.85
CA GLU A 158 14.92 -18.99 -3.04
C GLU A 158 14.25 -18.52 -1.73
N ARG A 159 14.54 -19.19 -0.61
CA ARG A 159 14.12 -18.71 0.72
C ARG A 159 14.70 -17.35 1.05
N GLU A 160 15.98 -17.18 0.76
CA GLU A 160 16.72 -15.93 0.98
C GLU A 160 16.17 -14.79 0.11
N HIS A 161 15.95 -15.01 -1.19
CA HIS A 161 15.35 -13.98 -2.07
C HIS A 161 13.94 -13.56 -1.62
N ARG A 162 13.17 -14.47 -1.04
CA ARG A 162 11.83 -14.17 -0.51
C ARG A 162 11.84 -13.70 0.95
N SER A 163 13.00 -13.48 1.55
CA SER A 163 13.09 -13.07 2.95
C SER A 163 12.45 -11.68 3.18
N PRO A 164 11.63 -11.49 4.23
CA PRO A 164 11.08 -10.18 4.57
C PRO A 164 12.16 -9.15 4.92
N LYS A 165 13.41 -9.60 5.15
CA LYS A 165 14.55 -8.72 5.40
C LYS A 165 14.80 -7.73 4.27
N TRP A 166 14.40 -8.03 3.04
CA TRP A 166 14.58 -7.13 1.90
C TRP A 166 13.60 -5.94 1.91
N ILE A 167 12.52 -6.03 2.69
CA ILE A 167 11.54 -4.94 2.84
C ILE A 167 11.97 -3.94 3.93
N ALA A 168 12.63 -4.44 4.98
CA ALA A 168 13.00 -3.63 6.14
C ALA A 168 13.90 -2.42 5.81
N PRO A 169 14.91 -2.50 4.91
CA PRO A 169 15.75 -1.36 4.55
C PRO A 169 14.97 -0.16 4.03
N ILE A 170 14.10 -0.34 3.03
CA ILE A 170 13.33 0.78 2.45
C ILE A 170 12.34 1.37 3.46
N VAL A 171 11.68 0.54 4.28
CA VAL A 171 10.78 1.01 5.34
C VAL A 171 11.56 1.83 6.39
N THR A 172 12.74 1.35 6.80
CA THR A 172 13.59 2.04 7.79
C THR A 172 14.10 3.36 7.25
N TRP A 173 14.52 3.39 5.98
CA TRP A 173 14.97 4.60 5.32
C TRP A 173 13.85 5.64 5.17
N LEU A 174 12.64 5.21 4.77
CA LEU A 174 11.44 6.05 4.71
C LEU A 174 10.98 6.55 6.09
N ALA A 175 11.35 5.87 7.18
CA ALA A 175 11.10 6.33 8.54
C ALA A 175 12.16 7.34 9.05
N SER A 176 13.20 7.62 8.27
CA SER A 176 14.31 8.51 8.65
C SER A 176 14.09 9.96 8.19
N SER A 177 14.85 10.88 8.78
CA SER A 177 14.89 12.29 8.37
C SER A 177 15.43 12.50 6.94
N GLU A 178 16.29 11.60 6.44
CA GLU A 178 16.84 11.66 5.09
C GLU A 178 15.75 11.58 4.00
N SER A 179 14.64 10.91 4.30
CA SER A 179 13.52 10.74 3.38
C SER A 179 12.55 11.94 3.32
N ALA A 180 12.85 13.07 3.96
CA ALA A 180 11.94 14.23 4.07
C ALA A 180 11.43 14.77 2.72
N GLY A 181 12.20 14.60 1.65
CA GLY A 181 11.82 15.01 0.29
C GLY A 181 10.94 14.00 -0.47
N ILE A 182 10.67 12.82 0.09
CA ILE A 182 10.00 11.72 -0.60
C ILE A 182 8.61 11.51 0.00
N THR A 183 7.56 11.71 -0.80
CA THR A 183 6.18 11.55 -0.38
C THR A 183 5.27 11.15 -1.55
N GLY A 184 4.15 10.49 -1.26
CA GLY A 184 3.16 10.07 -2.25
C GLY A 184 3.62 8.95 -3.18
N ARG A 185 4.67 8.18 -2.81
CA ARG A 185 5.24 7.12 -3.65
C ARG A 185 4.86 5.73 -3.15
N VAL A 186 4.80 4.77 -4.07
CA VAL A 186 4.71 3.34 -3.78
C VAL A 186 6.00 2.67 -4.25
N PHE A 187 6.67 1.96 -3.35
CA PHE A 187 7.92 1.24 -3.62
C PHE A 187 7.68 -0.27 -3.65
N GLU A 188 8.00 -0.92 -4.75
CA GLU A 188 8.09 -2.38 -4.80
C GLU A 188 9.41 -2.83 -4.18
N ALA A 189 9.36 -3.86 -3.35
CA ALA A 189 10.54 -4.39 -2.68
C ALA A 189 10.48 -5.92 -2.59
N SER A 190 11.57 -6.58 -2.94
CA SER A 190 11.82 -8.00 -2.78
C SER A 190 13.34 -8.26 -2.77
N GLY A 191 13.77 -9.53 -2.70
CA GLY A 191 15.17 -9.88 -2.94
C GLY A 191 15.65 -9.69 -4.38
N ASP A 192 14.72 -9.47 -5.33
CA ASP A 192 15.02 -9.33 -6.76
C ASP A 192 15.00 -7.87 -7.21
N VAL A 193 14.13 -7.04 -6.62
CA VAL A 193 13.90 -5.68 -7.09
C VAL A 193 13.61 -4.70 -5.95
N LEU A 194 14.16 -3.48 -6.09
CA LEU A 194 13.65 -2.27 -5.48
C LEU A 194 13.23 -1.34 -6.61
N ALA A 195 11.94 -1.11 -6.77
CA ALA A 195 11.39 -0.30 -7.85
C ALA A 195 10.37 0.70 -7.32
N ILE A 196 10.08 1.71 -8.14
CA ILE A 196 9.02 2.67 -7.88
C ILE A 196 7.85 2.29 -8.77
N ALA A 197 6.70 1.97 -8.18
CA ALA A 197 5.48 1.80 -8.95
C ALA A 197 5.02 3.18 -9.45
N GLU A 198 4.91 3.32 -10.77
CA GLU A 198 4.39 4.52 -11.39
C GLU A 198 2.86 4.55 -11.30
N GLY A 199 2.29 5.73 -11.02
CA GLY A 199 0.86 5.88 -10.83
C GLY A 199 0.07 5.85 -12.13
N TRP A 200 -1.24 6.03 -12.03
CA TRP A 200 -2.11 6.15 -13.20
C TRP A 200 -1.81 7.44 -13.97
N HIS A 201 -1.54 7.31 -15.27
CA HIS A 201 -1.36 8.44 -16.19
C HIS A 201 -2.43 8.40 -17.27
N ARG A 202 -2.81 9.58 -17.78
CA ARG A 202 -3.75 9.67 -18.91
C ARG A 202 -3.09 9.08 -20.16
N GLY A 203 -3.72 8.04 -20.72
CA GLY A 203 -3.33 7.44 -22.00
C GLY A 203 -3.83 8.24 -23.22
N PRO A 204 -4.03 7.57 -24.37
CA PRO A 204 -4.62 8.16 -25.57
C PRO A 204 -5.94 8.89 -25.28
N THR A 205 -6.25 9.92 -26.07
CA THR A 205 -7.47 10.73 -25.88
C THR A 205 -8.19 10.98 -27.19
N SER A 206 -9.49 11.20 -27.10
CA SER A 206 -10.36 11.68 -28.18
C SER A 206 -11.29 12.78 -27.63
N LYS A 207 -11.90 13.56 -28.51
CA LYS A 207 -12.99 14.47 -28.12
C LYS A 207 -14.22 13.64 -27.70
N PRO A 208 -15.02 14.10 -26.72
CA PRO A 208 -16.28 13.44 -26.38
C PRO A 208 -17.21 13.36 -27.59
N VAL A 209 -18.01 12.28 -27.66
CA VAL A 209 -18.98 12.05 -28.72
C VAL A 209 -20.35 11.82 -28.09
N GLU A 210 -21.37 12.52 -28.60
CA GLU A 210 -22.75 12.41 -28.09
C GLU A 210 -23.44 11.12 -28.54
N ASP A 211 -23.16 10.68 -29.77
CA ASP A 211 -23.75 9.48 -30.37
C ASP A 211 -22.95 8.22 -29.97
N PRO A 212 -23.51 7.33 -29.12
CA PRO A 212 -22.79 6.15 -28.63
C PRO A 212 -22.47 5.16 -29.75
N THR A 213 -23.17 5.19 -30.89
CA THR A 213 -22.92 4.29 -32.03
C THR A 213 -21.59 4.58 -32.72
N LYS A 214 -21.00 5.77 -32.48
CA LYS A 214 -19.69 6.17 -33.02
C LYS A 214 -18.51 5.77 -32.15
N LEU A 215 -18.74 5.22 -30.96
CA LEU A 215 -17.67 4.94 -30.00
C LEU A 215 -16.77 3.77 -30.42
N GLY A 216 -17.30 2.75 -31.11
CA GLY A 216 -16.56 1.53 -31.45
C GLY A 216 -15.19 1.81 -32.09
N PRO A 217 -15.15 2.46 -33.28
CA PRO A 217 -13.89 2.77 -33.96
C PRO A 217 -12.95 3.67 -33.15
N ILE A 218 -13.50 4.60 -32.36
CA ILE A 218 -12.71 5.53 -31.52
C ILE A 218 -12.02 4.76 -30.40
N VAL A 219 -12.76 3.87 -29.72
CA VAL A 219 -12.23 3.05 -28.63
C VAL A 219 -11.18 2.08 -29.17
N GLU A 220 -11.42 1.44 -30.31
CA GLU A 220 -10.45 0.55 -30.97
C GLU A 220 -9.13 1.27 -31.28
N GLU A 221 -9.18 2.48 -31.87
CA GLU A 221 -7.99 3.29 -32.14
C GLU A 221 -7.25 3.68 -30.85
N MET A 222 -7.98 4.06 -29.80
CA MET A 222 -7.40 4.40 -28.51
C MET A 222 -6.73 3.18 -27.86
N MET A 223 -7.36 2.01 -27.90
CA MET A 223 -6.84 0.75 -27.33
C MET A 223 -5.63 0.21 -28.10
N ALA A 224 -5.52 0.49 -29.40
CA ALA A 224 -4.34 0.14 -30.19
C ALA A 224 -3.09 0.93 -29.76
N LYS A 225 -3.27 2.17 -29.28
CA LYS A 225 -2.18 3.05 -28.82
C LYS A 225 -1.95 3.01 -27.31
N ALA A 226 -2.90 2.49 -26.54
CA ALA A 226 -2.79 2.42 -25.10
C ALA A 226 -1.70 1.43 -24.67
N ARG A 227 -0.94 1.81 -23.64
CA ARG A 227 -0.02 0.92 -22.91
C ARG A 227 -0.81 -0.28 -22.39
N LEU A 228 -0.21 -1.47 -22.42
CA LEU A 228 -0.83 -2.65 -21.80
C LEU A 228 -0.81 -2.48 -20.27
N ASN A 229 -1.74 -3.12 -19.59
CA ASN A 229 -1.66 -3.23 -18.14
C ASN A 229 -0.37 -3.97 -17.75
N ALA A 230 0.23 -3.58 -16.63
CA ALA A 230 1.31 -4.33 -16.04
C ALA A 230 0.79 -5.61 -15.39
N GLY A 231 1.57 -6.69 -15.49
CA GLY A 231 1.35 -7.89 -14.70
C GLY A 231 2.03 -7.82 -13.33
N MET A 232 2.02 -8.93 -12.60
CA MET A 232 2.48 -8.99 -11.20
C MET A 232 4.00 -8.76 -11.02
N ASP A 233 4.77 -8.79 -12.10
CA ASP A 233 6.20 -8.44 -12.14
C ASP A 233 6.46 -6.96 -12.51
N GLY A 234 5.40 -6.16 -12.64
CA GLY A 234 5.47 -4.74 -13.01
C GLY A 234 5.73 -4.48 -14.51
N ARG A 235 5.74 -5.52 -15.36
CA ARG A 235 5.98 -5.37 -16.81
C ARG A 235 4.69 -5.40 -17.61
N ASP A 236 4.65 -4.58 -18.65
CA ASP A 236 3.47 -4.48 -19.54
C ASP A 236 3.18 -5.78 -20.26
N GLY A 237 1.92 -6.21 -20.22
CA GLY A 237 1.45 -7.40 -20.93
C GLY A 237 1.94 -8.72 -20.33
N SER A 238 2.58 -8.70 -19.16
CA SER A 238 2.93 -9.90 -18.42
C SER A 238 1.73 -10.46 -17.65
N TRP A 239 1.87 -11.68 -17.14
CA TRP A 239 0.83 -12.36 -16.35
C TRP A 239 0.44 -11.56 -15.10
N PRO A 240 -0.85 -11.47 -14.70
CA PRO A 240 -2.00 -12.24 -15.19
C PRO A 240 -2.79 -11.55 -16.30
N GLN A 241 -2.25 -10.48 -16.90
CA GLN A 241 -2.99 -9.74 -17.92
C GLN A 241 -3.23 -10.63 -19.15
N PRO A 242 -4.43 -10.59 -19.75
CA PRO A 242 -4.69 -11.34 -20.97
C PRO A 242 -3.73 -10.85 -22.07
N GLN A 243 -3.02 -11.79 -22.70
CA GLN A 243 -2.26 -11.47 -23.90
C GLN A 243 -3.25 -11.04 -24.99
N LYS A 244 -2.97 -9.93 -25.69
CA LYS A 244 -3.77 -9.52 -26.86
C LYS A 244 -3.81 -10.70 -27.84
N SER A 245 -5.01 -11.20 -28.13
CA SER A 245 -5.28 -12.08 -29.27
C SER A 245 -5.21 -11.30 -30.57
#